data_AF-A0A2V8B902-F1
#
_entry.id   AF-A0A2V8B902-F1
#
_cell.length_a   1.000
_cell.length_b   1.000
_cell.length_c   1.000
_cell.angle_alpha   90.00
_cell.angle_beta   90.00
_cell.angle_gamma   90.00
#
_symmetry.space_group_name_H-M   'P 1'
#
loop_
_entity.id
_entity.type
_entity.pdbx_description
1 polymer ?
#
loop_
_entity_poly.entity_id
_entity_poly.type
_entity_poly.pdbx_seq_one_letter_code
_entity_poly.pdbx_strand_id
1 'polypeptide(L)'
;MVRDLEMTFHMPKCLLKGGRVVDPANGRDGTFDVLIDGGRIAKVGRDLPVDAGVAVVDIPSGLVICPGLIDMHVHLREPGQEHKET
;
A
#
# COMPACT_ATOMS: atom_id res chain seq x y z
N MET A 1 -18.78 -15.07 -30.90
CA MET A 1 -18.36 -15.60 -29.58
C MET A 1 -17.02 -14.95 -29.25
N VAL A 2 -17.02 -13.64 -29.01
CA VAL A 2 -15.82 -12.89 -28.62
C VAL A 2 -15.76 -13.03 -27.11
N ARG A 3 -14.71 -13.67 -26.60
CA ARG A 3 -14.49 -13.79 -25.16
C ARG A 3 -13.95 -12.45 -24.70
N ASP A 4 -14.77 -11.71 -23.97
CA ASP A 4 -14.35 -10.53 -23.24
C ASP A 4 -13.25 -10.96 -22.27
N LEU A 5 -12.00 -10.60 -22.59
CA LEU A 5 -10.86 -10.83 -21.72
C LEU A 5 -10.86 -9.71 -20.68
N GLU A 6 -11.67 -9.86 -19.63
CA GLU A 6 -11.50 -9.08 -18.41
C GLU A 6 -10.10 -9.38 -17.86
N MET A 7 -9.18 -8.44 -18.02
CA MET A 7 -7.87 -8.47 -17.38
C MET A 7 -8.04 -8.10 -15.91
N THR A 8 -8.63 -9.03 -15.15
CA THR A 8 -8.72 -8.93 -13.70
C THR A 8 -7.30 -8.93 -13.13
N PHE A 9 -6.80 -7.76 -12.77
CA PHE A 9 -5.57 -7.62 -11.99
C PHE A 9 -5.79 -8.35 -10.66
N HIS A 10 -5.29 -9.58 -10.55
CA HIS A 10 -5.31 -10.32 -9.30
C HIS A 10 -4.23 -9.73 -8.39
N MET A 11 -4.62 -8.78 -7.54
CA MET A 11 -3.76 -8.26 -6.47
C MET A 11 -3.71 -9.31 -5.35
N PRO A 12 -2.57 -9.98 -5.13
CA PRO A 12 -2.47 -11.05 -4.16
C PRO A 12 -2.59 -10.51 -2.73
N LYS A 13 -3.05 -11.37 -1.84
CA LYS A 13 -3.09 -11.10 -0.41
C LYS A 13 -1.66 -11.01 0.15
N CYS A 14 -1.40 -10.05 1.03
CA CYS A 14 -0.08 -9.77 1.61
C CYS A 14 -0.23 -9.21 3.03
N LEU A 15 0.69 -9.56 3.94
CA LEU A 15 0.80 -8.99 5.28
C LEU A 15 2.08 -8.15 5.39
N LEU A 16 1.95 -6.86 5.72
CA LEU A 16 3.07 -6.06 6.22
C LEU A 16 3.17 -6.27 7.73
N LYS A 17 4.28 -6.76 8.25
CA LYS A 17 4.43 -7.14 9.67
C LYS A 17 5.36 -6.19 10.43
N GLY A 18 4.94 -5.74 11.60
CA GLY A 18 5.78 -5.05 12.59
C GLY A 18 6.15 -3.60 12.29
N GLY A 19 5.51 -2.94 11.33
CA GLY A 19 5.82 -1.55 10.96
C GLY A 19 5.18 -0.51 11.89
N ARG A 20 5.78 0.69 11.99
CA ARG A 20 5.11 1.84 12.62
C ARG A 20 4.04 2.37 11.67
N VAL A 21 2.78 2.09 11.95
CA VAL A 21 1.64 2.63 11.19
C VAL A 21 1.29 4.02 11.71
N VAL A 22 1.28 5.00 10.81
CA VAL A 22 0.79 6.35 11.06
C VAL A 22 -0.44 6.57 10.17
N ASP A 23 -1.62 6.55 10.79
CA ASP A 23 -2.92 6.66 10.13
C ASP A 23 -3.82 7.61 10.96
N PRO A 24 -3.75 8.93 10.68
CA PRO A 24 -4.50 9.95 11.42
C PRO A 24 -6.01 9.80 11.32
N ALA A 25 -6.51 9.33 10.16
CA ALA A 25 -7.94 9.16 9.91
C ALA A 25 -8.59 8.15 10.87
N ASN A 26 -7.81 7.17 11.34
CA ASN A 26 -8.25 6.18 12.32
C ASN A 26 -7.57 6.34 13.69
N GLY A 27 -6.85 7.44 13.93
CA GLY A 27 -6.17 7.73 15.20
C GLY A 27 -5.07 6.74 15.59
N ARG A 28 -4.33 6.19 14.62
CA ARG A 28 -3.26 5.22 14.87
C ARG A 28 -1.88 5.86 14.71
N ASP A 29 -1.05 5.72 15.73
CA ASP A 29 0.39 5.91 15.67
C ASP A 29 1.07 4.86 16.56
N GLY A 30 1.76 3.90 15.96
CA GLY A 30 2.47 2.86 16.71
C GLY A 30 2.77 1.62 15.87
N THR A 31 3.29 0.58 16.50
CA THR A 31 3.60 -0.69 15.81
C THR A 31 2.35 -1.52 15.55
N PHE A 32 2.12 -1.87 14.29
CA PHE A 32 1.02 -2.71 13.82
C PHE A 32 1.43 -3.51 12.58
N ASP A 33 0.61 -4.51 12.28
CA ASP A 33 0.60 -5.26 11.05
C ASP A 33 -0.57 -4.77 10.17
N VAL A 34 -0.38 -4.82 8.86
CA VAL A 34 -1.36 -4.39 7.85
C VAL A 34 -1.59 -5.52 6.86
N LEU A 35 -2.78 -6.10 6.90
CA LEU A 35 -3.21 -7.13 5.95
C LEU A 35 -3.87 -6.46 4.74
N ILE A 36 -3.35 -6.77 3.56
CA ILE A 36 -3.84 -6.33 2.26
C ILE A 36 -4.44 -7.54 1.56
N ASP A 37 -5.65 -7.39 1.02
CA ASP A 37 -6.34 -8.43 0.25
C ASP A 37 -7.05 -7.79 -0.94
N GLY A 38 -6.76 -8.26 -2.15
CA GLY A 38 -7.34 -7.70 -3.38
C GLY A 38 -7.11 -6.20 -3.56
N GLY A 39 -5.94 -5.69 -3.15
CA GLY A 39 -5.59 -4.27 -3.24
C GLY A 39 -6.30 -3.37 -2.21
N ARG A 40 -6.98 -3.95 -1.22
CA ARG A 40 -7.64 -3.22 -0.13
C ARG A 40 -7.01 -3.56 1.20
N ILE A 41 -7.02 -2.60 2.14
CA ILE A 41 -6.65 -2.87 3.53
C ILE A 41 -7.77 -3.71 4.16
N ALA A 42 -7.50 -4.99 4.39
CA ALA A 42 -8.45 -5.93 4.98
C ALA A 42 -8.46 -5.81 6.52
N LYS A 43 -7.29 -5.58 7.14
CA LYS A 43 -7.18 -5.44 8.60
C LYS A 43 -5.92 -4.68 8.99
N VAL A 44 -6.01 -3.92 10.08
CA VAL A 44 -4.87 -3.33 10.80
C VAL A 44 -4.96 -3.78 12.25
N GLY A 45 -3.88 -4.31 12.80
CA GLY A 45 -3.88 -4.86 14.16
C GLY A 45 -2.48 -5.24 14.62
N ARG A 46 -2.35 -5.83 15.81
CA ARG A 46 -1.07 -6.35 16.29
C ARG A 46 -1.05 -7.86 16.18
N ASP A 47 0.10 -8.41 15.78
CA ASP A 47 0.34 -9.84 15.62
C ASP A 47 -0.78 -10.56 14.85
N LEU A 48 -1.04 -10.06 13.64
CA LEU A 48 -2.09 -10.63 12.81
C LEU A 48 -1.67 -12.02 12.33
N PRO A 49 -2.54 -13.05 12.49
CA PRO A 49 -2.31 -14.35 11.89
C PRO A 49 -2.55 -14.26 10.39
N VAL A 50 -1.86 -15.13 9.66
CA VAL A 50 -2.04 -15.23 8.21
C VAL A 50 -1.91 -16.68 7.76
N ASP A 51 -2.72 -17.06 6.77
CA ASP A 51 -2.73 -18.41 6.22
C ASP A 51 -1.41 -18.73 5.49
N ALA A 52 -1.09 -20.02 5.41
CA ALA A 52 0.07 -20.48 4.64
C ALA A 52 -0.03 -20.05 3.17
N GLY A 53 1.07 -19.55 2.62
CA GLY A 53 1.15 -19.09 1.23
C GLY A 53 0.81 -17.62 1.01
N VAL A 54 0.36 -16.88 2.04
CA VAL A 54 0.27 -15.42 1.97
C VAL A 54 1.66 -14.81 2.09
N ALA A 55 1.98 -13.86 1.22
CA ALA A 55 3.25 -13.14 1.28
C ALA A 55 3.31 -12.31 2.58
N VAL A 56 4.42 -12.44 3.31
CA VAL A 56 4.69 -11.64 4.50
C VAL A 56 5.90 -10.76 4.20
N VAL A 57 5.76 -9.47 4.47
CA VAL A 57 6.82 -8.48 4.36
C VAL A 57 7.10 -7.96 5.76
N ASP A 58 8.21 -8.41 6.35
CA ASP A 58 8.68 -7.88 7.62
C ASP A 58 9.24 -6.47 7.42
N ILE A 59 8.71 -5.51 8.20
CA ILE A 59 9.10 -4.11 8.10
C ILE A 59 10.25 -3.84 9.07
N PRO A 60 11.44 -3.43 8.58
CA PRO A 60 12.55 -3.04 9.44
C PRO A 60 12.17 -1.95 10.43
N SER A 61 12.80 -2.00 11.61
CA SER A 61 12.67 -0.93 12.61
C SER A 61 13.06 0.42 12.03
N GLY A 62 12.31 1.47 12.39
CA GLY A 62 12.57 2.84 11.94
C GLY A 62 11.86 3.23 10.63
N LEU A 63 11.21 2.28 9.94
CA LEU A 63 10.34 2.59 8.81
C LEU A 63 8.90 2.88 9.25
N VAL A 64 8.20 3.64 8.41
CA VAL A 64 6.80 4.05 8.61
C VAL A 64 5.93 3.48 7.50
N ILE A 65 4.79 2.90 7.90
CA ILE A 65 3.68 2.61 7.01
C ILE A 65 2.67 3.75 7.16
N CYS A 66 2.34 4.43 6.07
CA CYS A 66 1.33 5.49 6.07
C CYS A 66 0.43 5.36 4.84
N PRO A 67 -0.75 6.02 4.84
CA PRO A 67 -1.50 6.22 3.61
C PRO A 67 -0.60 6.81 2.53
N GLY A 68 -0.80 6.38 1.28
CA GLY A 68 -0.07 6.95 0.14
C GLY A 68 -0.25 8.47 0.12
N LEU A 69 0.86 9.18 -0.07
CA LEU A 69 0.85 10.64 -0.12
C LEU A 69 0.11 11.11 -1.37
N ILE A 70 -0.73 12.12 -1.21
CA ILE A 70 -1.50 12.74 -2.30
C ILE A 70 -0.95 14.15 -2.49
N ASP A 71 -0.40 14.41 -3.68
CA ASP A 71 0.01 15.75 -4.08
C ASP A 71 -1.08 16.36 -4.97
N MET A 72 -1.72 17.42 -4.49
CA MET A 72 -2.78 18.13 -5.23
C MET A 72 -2.24 19.14 -6.24
N HIS A 73 -0.95 19.48 -6.18
CA HIS A 73 -0.37 20.52 -7.00
C HIS A 73 1.03 20.15 -7.47
N VAL A 74 1.06 19.40 -8.56
CA VAL A 74 2.28 19.06 -9.28
C VAL A 74 2.30 19.74 -10.65
N HIS A 75 3.47 20.23 -11.05
CA HIS A 75 3.73 20.62 -12.44
C HIS A 75 4.54 19.51 -13.09
N LEU A 76 3.86 18.55 -13.74
CA LEU A 76 4.52 17.42 -14.41
C LEU A 76 5.40 17.86 -15.60
N ARG A 77 5.08 19.01 -16.21
CA ARG A 77 5.79 19.59 -17.36
C ARG A 77 5.91 18.69 -18.59
N GLU A 78 5.14 17.60 -18.61
CA GLU A 78 4.96 16.71 -19.75
C GLU A 78 3.57 16.85 -20.38
N PRO A 79 3.50 16.95 -21.73
CA PRO A 79 4.63 17.09 -22.67
C PRO A 79 5.10 18.55 -22.86
N GLY A 80 6.39 18.76 -23.16
CA GLY A 80 6.88 19.99 -23.81
C GLY A 80 7.57 21.06 -22.95
N GLN A 81 7.68 20.89 -21.62
CA GLN A 81 8.51 21.75 -20.76
C GLN A 81 9.44 20.95 -19.83
N GLU A 82 9.74 19.70 -20.20
CA GLU A 82 10.61 18.75 -19.48
C GLU A 82 11.93 19.41 -19.01
N HIS A 83 12.52 20.27 -19.85
CA HIS A 83 13.78 20.98 -19.60
C HIS A 83 13.79 21.92 -18.38
N LYS A 84 12.64 22.20 -17.76
CA LYS A 84 12.59 23.10 -16.59
C LYS A 84 12.68 22.38 -15.25
N GLU A 85 12.60 21.05 -15.23
CA GLU A 85 12.62 20.24 -13.99
C GLU A 85 14.04 19.93 -13.47
N THR A 86 15.10 20.37 -14.16
CA THR A 86 16.52 20.27 -13.72
C THR A 86 17.01 21.56 -13.08
#